data_AF-Q0FSD0-F1
#
_entry.id   AF-Q0FSD0-F1
#
_cell.length_a   1.000
_cell.length_b   1.000
_cell.length_c   1.000
_cell.angle_alpha   90.00
_cell.angle_beta   90.00
_cell.angle_gamma   90.00
#
_symmetry.space_group_name_H-M   'P 1'
#
loop_
_entity.id
_entity.type
_entity.pdbx_description
1 polymer ?
#
loop_
_entity_poly.entity_id
_entity_poly.type
_entity_poly.pdbx_seq_one_letter_code
_entity_poly.pdbx_strand_id
1 'polypeptide(L)'
;MTAALDVPGATLHCRDLLALREVALSGRQSWEPCQTMLVADFRPSMLRGLIRAFRSVAAAEALVLVGWRVAEAGGQVGLLAIGSGAPVLVAPAAGAGAMPEVISELVRAHDLAAANAMAGCLDDPPLDRSLVSLDRLTTDGELVIASGFETPGAALSRRLGMLGHTHVLRLIRITDLSFTGEMQDDHPAPDLAGASAISLDACLPPDAMARVLRSDWSQQG
;
A
#
# COMPACT_ATOMS: atom_id res chain seq x y z
N MET A 1 28.68 -10.44 12.31
CA MET A 1 27.81 -9.28 12.01
C MET A 1 27.73 -9.17 10.50
N THR A 2 26.84 -9.94 9.89
CA THR A 2 26.63 -9.91 8.44
C THR A 2 25.85 -8.63 8.16
N ALA A 3 26.47 -7.68 7.46
CA ALA A 3 25.75 -6.54 6.92
C ALA A 3 24.57 -7.10 6.12
N ALA A 4 23.35 -6.68 6.45
CA ALA A 4 22.18 -7.01 5.65
C ALA A 4 22.52 -6.62 4.22
N LEU A 5 22.55 -7.59 3.31
CA LEU A 5 22.74 -7.32 1.90
C LEU A 5 21.61 -6.37 1.52
N ASP A 6 21.98 -5.16 1.10
CA ASP A 6 21.06 -4.22 0.47
C ASP A 6 20.67 -4.85 -0.88
N VAL A 7 19.62 -5.66 -0.84
CA VAL A 7 19.09 -6.35 -2.03
C VAL A 7 18.15 -5.36 -2.71
N PRO A 8 18.49 -4.88 -3.92
CA PRO A 8 17.63 -3.96 -4.65
C PRO A 8 16.20 -4.51 -4.75
N GLY A 9 15.22 -3.69 -4.38
CA GLY A 9 13.81 -4.09 -4.37
C GLY A 9 13.33 -4.82 -3.12
N ALA A 10 14.21 -5.15 -2.17
CA ALA A 10 13.83 -5.65 -0.85
C ALA A 10 13.82 -4.55 0.23
N THR A 11 14.44 -3.41 -0.05
CA THR A 11 14.58 -2.25 0.84
C THR A 11 13.83 -1.04 0.29
N LEU A 12 13.31 -0.19 1.18
CA LEU A 12 12.74 1.11 0.81
C LEU A 12 13.73 2.22 1.15
N HIS A 13 13.89 3.17 0.24
CA HIS A 13 14.69 4.36 0.47
C HIS A 13 13.87 5.62 0.24
N CYS A 14 13.99 6.60 1.14
CA CYS A 14 13.31 7.88 1.01
C CYS A 14 13.62 8.55 -0.33
N ARG A 15 14.88 8.50 -0.79
CA ARG A 15 15.31 9.10 -2.06
C ARG A 15 14.50 8.58 -3.24
N ASP A 16 14.31 7.27 -3.30
CA ASP A 16 13.67 6.61 -4.43
C ASP A 16 12.16 6.89 -4.42
N LEU A 17 11.53 6.89 -3.23
CA LEU A 17 10.12 7.25 -3.07
C LEU A 17 9.85 8.75 -3.32
N LEU A 18 10.76 9.65 -2.94
CA LEU A 18 10.65 11.07 -3.26
C LEU A 18 10.74 11.31 -4.77
N ALA A 19 11.61 10.56 -5.47
CA ALA A 19 11.74 10.65 -6.93
C ALA A 19 10.46 10.24 -7.68
N LEU A 20 9.59 9.42 -7.06
CA LEU A 20 8.30 9.05 -7.64
C LEU A 20 7.35 10.23 -7.84
N ARG A 21 7.61 11.40 -7.25
CA ARG A 21 6.80 12.60 -7.51
C ARG A 21 6.72 12.92 -9.01
N GLU A 22 7.83 12.89 -9.72
CA GLU A 22 7.85 13.17 -11.16
C GLU A 22 7.02 12.15 -11.95
N VAL A 23 7.11 10.88 -11.56
CA VAL A 23 6.34 9.78 -12.15
C VAL A 23 4.84 9.93 -11.87
N ALA A 24 4.49 10.26 -10.63
CA ALA A 24 3.11 10.46 -10.19
C ALA A 24 2.40 11.55 -10.99
N LEU A 25 3.13 12.65 -11.25
CA LEU A 25 2.65 13.83 -11.97
C LEU A 25 2.84 13.76 -13.48
N SER A 26 3.41 12.67 -13.99
CA SER A 26 3.44 12.42 -15.42
C SER A 26 2.01 12.19 -15.95
N GLY A 27 1.64 12.88 -17.03
CA GLY A 27 0.32 12.77 -17.66
C GLY A 27 -0.71 13.80 -17.16
N ARG A 28 -1.76 14.03 -17.97
CA ARG A 28 -2.85 14.97 -17.64
C ARG A 28 -4.00 14.21 -16.98
N GLN A 29 -4.24 14.45 -15.70
CA GLN A 29 -5.46 14.02 -15.02
C GLN A 29 -5.75 15.01 -13.88
N SER A 30 -6.96 15.54 -13.82
CA SER A 30 -7.40 16.36 -12.70
C SER A 30 -7.85 15.44 -11.57
N TRP A 31 -7.21 15.56 -10.41
CA TRP A 31 -7.66 14.94 -9.17
C TRP A 31 -8.39 16.00 -8.36
N GLU A 32 -9.51 15.64 -7.73
CA GLU A 32 -10.18 16.53 -6.78
C GLU A 32 -9.48 16.44 -5.42
N PRO A 33 -9.33 17.55 -4.68
CA PRO A 33 -8.73 17.53 -3.36
C PRO A 33 -9.63 16.74 -2.39
N CYS A 34 -9.10 15.65 -1.86
CA CYS A 34 -9.72 14.85 -0.82
C CYS A 34 -8.74 14.61 0.33
N GLN A 35 -9.28 14.21 1.49
CA GLN A 35 -8.47 13.64 2.57
C GLN A 35 -8.30 12.14 2.31
N THR A 36 -7.07 11.68 2.14
CA THR A 36 -6.73 10.30 1.82
C THR A 36 -5.82 9.70 2.90
N MET A 37 -6.24 8.58 3.48
CA MET A 37 -5.38 7.73 4.29
C MET A 37 -4.80 6.61 3.45
N LEU A 38 -3.48 6.60 3.33
CA LEU A 38 -2.73 5.50 2.70
C LEU A 38 -2.53 4.39 3.72
N VAL A 39 -2.91 3.16 3.39
CA VAL A 39 -2.78 2.00 4.28
C VAL A 39 -1.82 1.00 3.66
N ALA A 40 -0.62 0.91 4.23
CA ALA A 40 0.44 0.01 3.78
C ALA A 40 0.45 -1.28 4.59
N ASP A 41 0.40 -2.43 3.93
CA ASP A 41 0.59 -3.74 4.54
C ASP A 41 2.04 -4.20 4.41
N PHE A 42 2.75 -4.27 5.54
CA PHE A 42 4.11 -4.80 5.69
C PHE A 42 4.15 -6.03 6.60
N ARG A 43 3.04 -6.78 6.71
CA ARG A 43 3.04 -8.07 7.40
C ARG A 43 3.97 -9.07 6.70
N PRO A 44 4.38 -10.18 7.36
CA PRO A 44 5.32 -11.13 6.78
C PRO A 44 4.94 -11.66 5.39
N SER A 45 3.64 -11.80 5.06
CA SER A 45 3.21 -12.21 3.71
C SER A 45 3.62 -11.23 2.60
N MET A 46 3.84 -9.96 2.96
CA MET A 46 4.21 -8.87 2.06
C MET A 46 5.73 -8.72 1.90
N LEU A 47 6.53 -9.24 2.84
CA LEU A 47 8.00 -9.15 2.83
C LEU A 47 8.63 -10.23 1.93
N ARG A 48 8.11 -10.39 0.72
CA ARG A 48 8.55 -11.37 -0.27
C ARG A 48 8.39 -10.82 -1.68
N GLY A 49 9.22 -11.27 -2.61
CA GLY A 49 9.09 -10.93 -4.03
C GLY A 49 9.95 -11.86 -4.89
N LEU A 50 9.60 -11.97 -6.17
CA LEU A 50 10.26 -12.91 -7.09
C LEU A 50 11.35 -12.28 -7.97
N ILE A 51 11.10 -11.11 -8.55
CA ILE A 51 11.96 -10.57 -9.63
C ILE A 51 12.48 -9.16 -9.30
N ARG A 52 11.56 -8.19 -9.16
CA ARG A 52 11.90 -6.76 -9.08
C ARG A 52 11.91 -6.25 -7.67
N ALA A 53 10.85 -6.54 -6.92
CA ALA A 53 10.68 -6.03 -5.58
C ALA A 53 9.78 -6.91 -4.74
N PHE A 54 9.88 -6.72 -3.42
CA PHE A 54 8.93 -7.26 -2.48
C PHE A 54 7.54 -6.67 -2.71
N ARG A 55 6.50 -7.44 -2.38
CA ARG A 55 5.11 -6.97 -2.42
C ARG A 55 4.94 -5.74 -1.51
N SER A 56 5.62 -5.69 -0.36
CA SER A 56 5.69 -4.52 0.53
C SER A 56 6.27 -3.28 -0.17
N VAL A 57 7.37 -3.43 -0.89
CA VAL A 57 8.03 -2.33 -1.61
C VAL A 57 7.12 -1.81 -2.72
N ALA A 58 6.55 -2.69 -3.53
CA ALA A 58 5.60 -2.31 -4.58
C ALA A 58 4.31 -1.66 -4.00
N ALA A 59 3.81 -2.13 -2.86
CA ALA A 59 2.71 -1.48 -2.14
C ALA A 59 3.06 -0.04 -1.76
N ALA A 60 4.23 0.17 -1.17
CA ALA A 60 4.71 1.49 -0.77
C ALA A 60 4.83 2.44 -1.96
N GLU A 61 5.45 2.00 -3.06
CA GLU A 61 5.56 2.80 -4.28
C GLU A 61 4.19 3.17 -4.87
N ALA A 62 3.26 2.21 -4.92
CA ALA A 62 1.90 2.46 -5.40
C ALA A 62 1.19 3.52 -4.56
N LEU A 63 1.28 3.41 -3.23
CA LEU A 63 0.70 4.38 -2.30
C LEU A 63 1.36 5.75 -2.42
N VAL A 64 2.67 5.82 -2.61
CA VAL A 64 3.39 7.09 -2.81
C VAL A 64 2.98 7.76 -4.12
N LEU A 65 2.79 7.00 -5.20
CA LEU A 65 2.26 7.53 -6.46
C LEU A 65 0.87 8.14 -6.29
N VAL A 66 0.00 7.50 -5.51
CA VAL A 66 -1.33 8.03 -5.15
C VAL A 66 -1.20 9.28 -4.28
N GLY A 67 -0.41 9.20 -3.20
CA GLY A 67 -0.21 10.29 -2.24
C GLY A 67 0.28 11.58 -2.91
N TRP A 68 1.25 11.50 -3.81
CA TRP A 68 1.71 12.67 -4.56
C TRP A 68 0.60 13.31 -5.40
N ARG A 69 -0.28 12.52 -6.03
CA ARG A 69 -1.40 13.05 -6.82
C ARG A 69 -2.41 13.77 -5.95
N VAL A 70 -2.79 13.18 -4.80
CA VAL A 70 -3.69 13.80 -3.83
C VAL A 70 -3.09 15.10 -3.30
N ALA A 71 -1.83 15.08 -2.86
CA ALA A 71 -1.16 16.22 -2.27
C ALA A 71 -1.00 17.39 -3.26
N GLU A 72 -0.73 17.10 -4.53
CA GLU A 72 -0.57 18.12 -5.59
C GLU A 72 -1.92 18.66 -6.08
N ALA A 73 -2.99 17.89 -5.94
CA ALA A 73 -4.36 18.37 -6.12
C ALA A 73 -4.83 19.32 -4.98
N GLY A 74 -4.03 19.47 -3.92
CA GLY A 74 -4.37 20.27 -2.73
C GLY A 74 -5.12 19.48 -1.65
N GLY A 75 -5.15 18.15 -1.75
CA GLY A 75 -5.72 17.27 -0.74
C GLY A 75 -4.84 17.10 0.51
N GLN A 76 -5.31 16.25 1.43
CA GLN A 76 -4.59 15.86 2.63
C GLN A 76 -4.17 14.40 2.55
N VAL A 77 -2.93 14.09 2.94
CA VAL A 77 -2.41 12.72 2.91
C VAL A 77 -1.96 12.32 4.31
N GLY A 78 -2.46 11.19 4.78
CA GLY A 78 -2.00 10.51 5.99
C GLY A 78 -1.55 9.08 5.70
N LEU A 79 -0.98 8.42 6.70
CA LEU A 79 -0.43 7.07 6.59
C LEU A 79 -0.87 6.20 7.77
N LEU A 80 -1.27 4.97 7.49
CA LEU A 80 -1.28 3.86 8.42
C LEU A 80 -0.43 2.73 7.83
N ALA A 81 0.72 2.41 8.44
CA ALA A 81 1.49 1.24 8.07
C ALA A 81 1.31 0.13 9.11
N ILE A 82 0.92 -1.04 8.62
CA ILE A 82 0.63 -2.26 9.38
C ILE A 82 1.81 -3.22 9.22
N GLY A 83 2.22 -3.88 10.31
CA GLY A 83 3.23 -4.94 10.26
C GLY A 83 3.10 -5.88 11.46
N SER A 84 4.13 -6.66 11.75
CA SER A 84 4.18 -7.59 12.91
C SER A 84 4.34 -6.91 14.28
N GLY A 85 4.23 -5.58 14.36
CA GLY A 85 4.37 -4.78 15.57
C GLY A 85 3.30 -3.69 15.70
N ALA A 86 3.58 -2.68 16.53
CA ALA A 86 2.70 -1.52 16.64
C ALA A 86 2.59 -0.79 15.29
N PRO A 87 1.37 -0.42 14.85
CA PRO A 87 1.20 0.29 13.59
C PRO A 87 1.84 1.68 13.67
N VAL A 88 2.34 2.14 12.52
CA VAL A 88 2.82 3.51 12.35
C VAL A 88 1.71 4.37 11.78
N LEU A 89 1.41 5.48 12.45
CA LEU A 89 0.33 6.39 12.07
C LEU A 89 0.89 7.80 11.86
N VAL A 90 0.59 8.39 10.70
CA VAL A 90 0.81 9.80 10.39
C VAL A 90 -0.55 10.43 10.15
N ALA A 91 -0.86 11.49 10.90
CA ALA A 91 -2.11 12.22 10.72
C ALA A 91 -2.14 12.89 9.33
N PRO A 92 -3.32 12.97 8.67
CA PRO A 92 -3.45 13.67 7.41
C PRO A 92 -2.99 15.13 7.50
N ALA A 93 -2.10 15.50 6.58
CA ALA A 93 -1.63 16.88 6.43
C ALA A 93 -1.77 17.34 4.97
N ALA A 94 -2.05 18.64 4.79
CA ALA A 94 -2.38 19.20 3.49
C ALA A 94 -1.14 19.48 2.63
N GLY A 95 -1.30 19.25 1.33
CA GLY A 95 -0.36 19.69 0.30
C GLY A 95 0.92 18.87 0.18
N ALA A 96 1.66 19.15 -0.90
CA ALA A 96 2.89 18.43 -1.28
C ALA A 96 3.98 18.41 -0.19
N GLY A 97 4.00 19.40 0.71
CA GLY A 97 4.95 19.49 1.81
C GLY A 97 4.78 18.40 2.90
N ALA A 98 3.62 17.73 2.96
CA ALA A 98 3.36 16.65 3.90
C ALA A 98 3.97 15.30 3.47
N MET A 99 4.15 15.09 2.16
CA MET A 99 4.60 13.81 1.60
C MET A 99 5.99 13.36 2.08
N PRO A 100 6.99 14.23 2.31
CA PRO A 100 8.27 13.81 2.88
C PRO A 100 8.15 13.14 4.26
N GLU A 101 7.27 13.61 5.13
CA GLU A 101 7.02 12.99 6.45
C GLU A 101 6.35 11.63 6.29
N VAL A 102 5.30 11.55 5.46
CA VAL A 102 4.62 10.30 5.10
C VAL A 102 5.61 9.26 4.56
N ILE A 103 6.47 9.66 3.61
CA ILE A 103 7.50 8.79 3.03
C ILE A 103 8.52 8.35 4.07
N SER A 104 8.99 9.26 4.94
CA SER A 104 9.93 8.92 6.00
C SER A 104 9.36 7.87 6.97
N GLU A 105 8.11 8.05 7.39
CA GLU A 105 7.44 7.12 8.30
C GLU A 105 7.08 5.80 7.63
N LEU A 106 6.79 5.81 6.32
CA LEU A 106 6.59 4.59 5.52
C LEU A 106 7.86 3.75 5.44
N VAL A 107 9.01 4.38 5.16
CA VAL A 107 10.32 3.72 5.15
C VAL A 107 10.65 3.17 6.54
N ARG A 108 10.46 3.98 7.59
CA ARG A 108 10.69 3.55 8.98
C ARG A 108 9.82 2.34 9.35
N ALA A 109 8.55 2.33 8.97
CA ALA A 109 7.64 1.22 9.24
C ALA A 109 8.08 -0.06 8.52
N HIS A 110 8.54 0.05 7.28
CA HIS A 110 9.07 -1.06 6.51
C HIS A 110 10.34 -1.63 7.15
N ASP A 111 11.29 -0.78 7.56
CA ASP A 111 12.53 -1.21 8.21
C ASP A 111 12.25 -1.94 9.53
N LEU A 112 11.28 -1.47 10.32
CA LEU A 112 10.82 -2.16 11.52
C LEU A 112 10.23 -3.54 11.20
N ALA A 113 9.41 -3.64 10.16
CA ALA A 113 8.82 -4.92 9.74
C ALA A 113 9.91 -5.91 9.27
N ALA A 114 10.86 -5.44 8.46
CA ALA A 114 11.99 -6.24 8.00
C ALA A 114 12.89 -6.70 9.17
N ALA A 115 13.19 -5.80 10.12
CA ALA A 115 13.96 -6.14 11.31
C ALA A 115 13.26 -7.20 12.18
N ASN A 116 11.94 -7.06 12.38
CA ASN A 116 11.14 -8.06 13.11
C ASN A 116 11.14 -9.42 12.42
N ALA A 117 10.94 -9.46 11.09
CA ALA A 117 11.00 -10.71 10.33
C ALA A 117 12.38 -11.38 10.43
N MET A 118 13.46 -10.59 10.34
CA MET A 118 14.84 -11.08 10.48
C MET A 118 15.15 -11.55 11.91
N ALA A 119 14.46 -11.03 12.93
CA ALA A 119 14.49 -11.51 14.30
C ALA A 119 13.63 -12.78 14.53
N GLY A 120 12.97 -13.30 13.48
CA GLY A 120 12.14 -14.50 13.55
C GLY A 120 10.67 -14.25 13.89
N CYS A 121 10.23 -12.99 13.99
CA CYS A 121 8.82 -12.63 14.18
C CYS A 121 8.07 -12.75 12.84
N LEU A 122 7.77 -13.98 12.44
CA LEU A 122 7.14 -14.33 11.17
C LEU A 122 5.62 -14.57 11.29
N ASP A 123 5.04 -14.32 12.46
CA ASP A 123 3.59 -14.39 12.65
C ASP A 123 2.91 -13.39 11.72
N ASP A 124 2.04 -13.90 10.84
CA ASP A 124 1.24 -13.13 9.92
C ASP A 124 -0.23 -13.09 10.42
N PRO A 125 -0.56 -12.17 11.34
CA PRO A 125 -1.91 -12.10 11.87
C PRO A 125 -2.90 -11.74 10.75
N PRO A 126 -4.14 -12.27 10.79
CA PRO A 126 -5.15 -11.96 9.79
C PRO A 126 -5.36 -10.45 9.56
N LEU A 127 -5.48 -10.04 8.29
CA LEU A 127 -5.55 -8.65 7.87
C LEU A 127 -6.73 -7.91 8.53
N ASP A 128 -7.87 -8.58 8.65
CA ASP A 128 -9.06 -8.06 9.30
C ASP A 128 -8.83 -7.59 10.76
N ARG A 129 -7.85 -8.16 11.48
CA ARG A 129 -7.47 -7.72 12.83
C ARG A 129 -6.61 -6.48 12.79
N SER A 130 -5.72 -6.37 11.81
CA SER A 130 -4.83 -5.22 11.68
C SER A 130 -5.56 -3.95 11.25
N LEU A 131 -6.62 -4.10 10.45
CA LEU A 131 -7.48 -3.01 9.99
C LEU A 131 -8.42 -2.47 11.08
N VAL A 132 -8.49 -3.07 12.28
CA VAL A 132 -9.27 -2.52 13.43
C VAL A 132 -8.84 -1.10 13.78
N SER A 133 -7.56 -0.78 13.59
CA SER A 133 -7.02 0.55 13.86
C SER A 133 -7.68 1.65 13.02
N LEU A 134 -8.23 1.31 11.85
CA LEU A 134 -8.96 2.25 10.98
C LEU A 134 -10.31 2.67 11.57
N ASP A 135 -10.91 1.89 12.47
CA ASP A 135 -12.19 2.23 13.12
C ASP A 135 -12.08 3.51 13.99
N ARG A 136 -10.84 3.92 14.30
CA ARG A 136 -10.54 5.14 15.07
C ARG A 136 -10.30 6.37 14.20
N LEU A 137 -10.27 6.22 12.88
CA LEU A 137 -10.20 7.36 11.98
C LEU A 137 -11.53 8.09 12.03
N THR A 138 -11.50 9.35 12.43
CA THR A 138 -12.69 10.14 12.77
C THR A 138 -13.24 10.96 11.61
N THR A 139 -12.65 10.87 10.41
CA THR A 139 -12.95 11.79 9.32
C THR A 139 -13.37 11.03 8.07
N ASP A 140 -14.48 11.50 7.49
CA ASP A 140 -14.94 11.07 6.17
C ASP A 140 -13.85 11.39 5.13
N GLY A 141 -13.55 10.42 4.26
CA GLY A 141 -12.48 10.56 3.30
C GLY A 141 -12.23 9.30 2.49
N GLU A 142 -11.08 9.26 1.83
CA GLU A 142 -10.65 8.13 1.02
C GLU A 142 -9.70 7.23 1.80
N LEU A 143 -9.89 5.91 1.70
CA LEU A 143 -8.99 4.90 2.24
C LEU A 143 -8.39 4.12 1.07
N VAL A 144 -7.06 4.18 0.93
CA VAL A 144 -6.34 3.46 -0.13
C VAL A 144 -5.51 2.37 0.53
N ILE A 145 -5.96 1.12 0.39
CA ILE A 145 -5.33 -0.03 1.03
C ILE A 145 -4.51 -0.81 0.01
N ALA A 146 -3.19 -0.92 0.22
CA ALA A 146 -2.30 -1.75 -0.59
C ALA A 146 -1.84 -2.98 0.19
N SER A 147 -2.26 -4.17 -0.25
CA SER A 147 -1.98 -5.47 0.39
C SER A 147 -2.01 -6.58 -0.66
N GLY A 148 -1.41 -7.72 -0.36
CA GLY A 148 -1.54 -8.95 -1.15
C GLY A 148 -2.75 -9.82 -0.75
N PHE A 149 -3.38 -9.51 0.40
CA PHE A 149 -4.59 -10.16 0.91
C PHE A 149 -4.51 -11.69 1.09
N GLU A 150 -3.32 -12.24 1.32
CA GLU A 150 -3.07 -13.70 1.41
C GLU A 150 -3.68 -14.31 2.68
N THR A 151 -3.55 -13.59 3.80
CA THR A 151 -4.16 -13.95 5.09
C THR A 151 -5.26 -12.94 5.43
N PRO A 152 -6.44 -13.00 4.78
CA PRO A 152 -7.48 -11.96 4.90
C PRO A 152 -8.14 -11.96 6.28
N GLY A 153 -8.41 -13.15 6.84
CA GLY A 153 -9.24 -13.32 8.03
C GLY A 153 -10.74 -13.41 7.71
N ALA A 154 -11.48 -14.09 8.58
CA ALA A 154 -12.89 -14.43 8.34
C ALA A 154 -13.83 -13.22 8.35
N ALA A 155 -13.41 -12.09 8.93
CA ALA A 155 -14.21 -10.87 9.01
C ALA A 155 -13.80 -9.81 7.99
N LEU A 156 -12.86 -10.09 7.07
CA LEU A 156 -12.34 -9.08 6.15
C LEU A 156 -13.45 -8.46 5.29
N SER A 157 -14.26 -9.26 4.59
CA SER A 157 -15.33 -8.74 3.73
C SER A 157 -16.25 -7.83 4.52
N ARG A 158 -16.71 -8.27 5.68
CA ARG A 158 -17.58 -7.47 6.55
C ARG A 158 -16.93 -6.15 6.95
N ARG A 159 -15.64 -6.17 7.30
CA ARG A 159 -14.90 -4.95 7.67
C ARG A 159 -14.76 -4.00 6.49
N LEU A 160 -14.36 -4.48 5.32
CA LEU A 160 -14.26 -3.66 4.11
C LEU A 160 -15.62 -3.07 3.74
N GLY A 161 -16.70 -3.85 3.87
CA GLY A 161 -18.07 -3.37 3.73
C GLY A 161 -18.37 -2.21 4.69
N MET A 162 -18.08 -2.34 5.99
CA MET A 162 -18.29 -1.27 6.97
C MET A 162 -17.48 0.00 6.67
N LEU A 163 -16.21 -0.18 6.28
CA LEU A 163 -15.36 0.94 5.87
C LEU A 163 -15.90 1.63 4.61
N GLY A 164 -16.39 0.86 3.62
CA GLY A 164 -16.97 1.39 2.38
C GLY A 164 -18.30 2.12 2.56
N HIS A 165 -19.00 1.95 3.69
CA HIS A 165 -20.19 2.75 4.02
C HIS A 165 -19.84 4.15 4.53
N THR A 166 -18.61 4.34 5.01
CA THR A 166 -18.15 5.58 5.66
C THR A 166 -17.07 6.30 4.85
N HIS A 167 -16.33 5.56 4.03
CA HIS A 167 -15.19 6.06 3.27
C HIS A 167 -15.28 5.64 1.81
N VAL A 168 -14.66 6.42 0.92
CA VAL A 168 -14.36 5.98 -0.44
C VAL A 168 -13.23 4.96 -0.34
N LEU A 169 -13.55 3.68 -0.45
CA LEU A 169 -12.60 2.58 -0.30
C LEU A 169 -11.97 2.23 -1.65
N ARG A 170 -10.64 2.27 -1.71
CA ARG A 170 -9.86 1.83 -2.87
C ARG A 170 -8.86 0.79 -2.47
N LEU A 171 -8.89 -0.34 -3.16
CA LEU A 171 -8.04 -1.49 -2.86
C LEU A 171 -7.02 -1.67 -3.99
N ILE A 172 -5.76 -1.82 -3.61
CA ILE A 172 -4.66 -2.18 -4.50
C ILE A 172 -4.19 -3.56 -4.07
N ARG A 173 -4.49 -4.58 -4.86
CA ARG A 173 -4.00 -5.95 -4.65
C ARG A 173 -2.62 -6.07 -5.26
N ILE A 174 -1.60 -6.28 -4.43
CA ILE A 174 -0.24 -6.52 -4.91
C ILE A 174 -0.07 -8.01 -5.20
N THR A 175 0.36 -8.33 -6.42
CA THR A 175 0.71 -9.70 -6.84
C THR A 175 2.19 -9.79 -7.18
N ASP A 176 2.76 -10.99 -7.28
CA ASP A 176 4.02 -11.19 -8.01
C ASP A 176 3.81 -12.34 -9.01
N LEU A 177 3.29 -12.01 -10.18
CA LEU A 177 3.01 -13.01 -11.19
C LEU A 177 4.32 -13.41 -11.86
N SER A 178 4.90 -14.56 -11.48
CA SER A 178 5.95 -15.16 -12.30
C SER A 178 5.37 -15.69 -13.60
N PHE A 179 5.97 -15.25 -14.70
CA PHE A 179 5.91 -15.89 -16.00
C PHE A 179 6.43 -17.34 -15.89
N THR A 180 5.54 -18.28 -15.63
CA THR A 180 5.65 -19.71 -15.96
C THR A 180 4.26 -20.29 -15.74
N GLY A 181 3.69 -20.95 -16.77
CA GLY A 181 2.44 -21.67 -16.62
C GLY A 181 2.52 -22.61 -15.41
N GLU A 182 1.43 -22.70 -14.66
CA GLU A 182 1.29 -23.58 -13.49
C GLU A 182 2.00 -23.09 -12.21
N MET A 183 1.58 -21.93 -11.68
CA MET A 183 1.20 -21.76 -10.26
C MET A 183 0.36 -20.48 -10.18
N GLN A 184 -0.90 -20.60 -10.62
CA GLN A 184 -1.94 -19.68 -10.18
C GLN A 184 -1.85 -19.61 -8.65
N ASP A 185 -1.87 -18.43 -8.03
CA ASP A 185 -2.20 -18.32 -6.61
C ASP A 185 -3.47 -19.18 -6.40
N ASP A 186 -3.33 -20.38 -5.84
CA ASP A 186 -4.40 -21.39 -5.69
C ASP A 186 -5.41 -20.95 -4.62
N HIS A 187 -5.21 -19.74 -4.07
CA HIS A 187 -6.16 -19.04 -3.27
C HIS A 187 -7.15 -18.29 -4.17
N PRO A 188 -8.45 -18.63 -4.12
CA PRO A 188 -9.46 -17.82 -4.79
C PRO A 188 -9.27 -16.36 -4.35
N ALA A 189 -9.45 -15.43 -5.29
CA ALA A 189 -9.40 -14.01 -4.96
C ALA A 189 -10.26 -13.78 -3.71
N PRO A 190 -9.71 -13.15 -2.66
CA PRO A 190 -10.46 -12.96 -1.43
C PRO A 190 -11.75 -12.21 -1.76
N ASP A 191 -12.84 -12.58 -1.09
CA ASP A 191 -14.07 -11.81 -1.18
C ASP A 191 -13.80 -10.44 -0.53
N LEU A 192 -13.63 -9.41 -1.37
CA LEU A 192 -13.40 -8.04 -0.93
C LEU A 192 -14.74 -7.29 -0.77
N ALA A 193 -15.82 -7.99 -0.42
CA ALA A 193 -17.16 -7.45 -0.25
C ALA A 193 -17.71 -6.72 -1.49
N GLY A 194 -17.37 -7.23 -2.67
CA GLY A 194 -17.71 -6.59 -3.94
C GLY A 194 -16.94 -5.30 -4.24
N ALA A 195 -15.99 -4.89 -3.39
CA ALA A 195 -15.10 -3.78 -3.68
C ALA A 195 -14.17 -4.14 -4.85
N SER A 196 -14.12 -3.28 -5.86
CA SER A 196 -13.18 -3.42 -6.95
C SER A 196 -11.76 -3.17 -6.44
N ALA A 197 -10.87 -4.15 -6.64
CA ALA A 197 -9.45 -4.00 -6.36
C ALA A 197 -8.66 -3.89 -7.66
N ILE A 198 -7.80 -2.88 -7.75
CA ILE A 198 -6.82 -2.77 -8.83
C ILE A 198 -5.73 -3.80 -8.54
N SER A 199 -5.48 -4.71 -9.46
CA SER A 199 -4.37 -5.67 -9.34
C SER A 199 -3.11 -5.06 -9.91
N LEU A 200 -2.03 -5.10 -9.13
CA LEU A 200 -0.74 -4.52 -9.47
C LEU A 200 0.36 -5.54 -9.21
N ASP A 201 1.05 -5.93 -10.28
CA ASP A 201 2.19 -6.84 -10.20
C ASP A 201 3.45 -6.10 -9.69
N ALA A 202 4.02 -6.60 -8.59
CA ALA A 202 5.23 -6.08 -7.95
C ALA A 202 6.45 -6.09 -8.88
N CYS A 203 6.39 -6.84 -9.99
CA CYS A 203 7.41 -6.84 -11.02
C CYS A 203 7.36 -5.59 -11.92
N LEU A 204 6.24 -4.86 -11.97
CA LEU A 204 6.11 -3.65 -12.78
C LEU A 204 6.99 -2.53 -12.24
N PRO A 205 7.72 -1.78 -13.08
CA PRO A 205 8.40 -0.58 -12.63
C PRO A 205 7.40 0.54 -12.28
N PRO A 206 7.80 1.53 -11.46
CA PRO A 206 6.89 2.58 -10.97
C PRO A 206 6.16 3.38 -12.06
N ASP A 207 6.76 3.60 -13.23
CA ASP A 207 6.12 4.29 -14.35
C ASP A 207 4.98 3.47 -14.99
N ALA A 208 5.12 2.14 -15.01
CA ALA A 208 4.07 1.23 -15.45
C ALA A 208 2.96 1.14 -14.39
N MET A 209 3.32 1.08 -13.10
CA MET A 209 2.36 1.15 -11.99
C MET A 209 1.52 2.43 -12.06
N ALA A 210 2.19 3.57 -12.26
CA ALA A 210 1.53 4.87 -12.39
C ALA A 210 0.52 4.90 -13.55
N ARG A 211 0.78 4.19 -14.65
CA ARG A 211 -0.17 4.05 -15.77
C ARG A 211 -1.40 3.23 -15.38
N VAL A 212 -1.21 2.06 -14.77
CA VAL A 212 -2.32 1.20 -14.30
C VAL A 212 -3.22 1.97 -13.32
N LEU A 213 -2.60 2.61 -12.33
CA LEU A 213 -3.31 3.42 -11.33
C LEU A 213 -4.08 4.60 -11.93
N ARG A 214 -3.71 5.14 -13.11
CA ARG A 214 -4.49 6.21 -13.77
C ARG A 214 -5.71 5.68 -14.51
N SER A 215 -5.56 4.53 -15.18
CA SER A 215 -6.60 3.97 -16.05
C SER A 215 -7.79 3.45 -15.27
N ASP A 216 -7.54 2.84 -14.12
CA ASP A 216 -8.58 2.14 -13.36
C ASP A 216 -9.24 3.03 -12.30
N TRP A 217 -8.58 4.12 -11.89
CA TRP A 217 -9.13 5.07 -10.92
C TRP A 217 -10.31 5.88 -11.48
N SER A 218 -10.33 6.14 -12.79
CA SER A 218 -11.43 6.85 -13.47
C SER A 218 -12.65 5.97 -13.75
N GLN A 219 -12.54 4.65 -13.64
CA GLN A 219 -13.63 3.69 -13.85
C GLN A 219 -14.38 3.35 -12.55
N GLN A 220 -13.88 3.82 -11.41
CA GLN A 220 -14.41 3.54 -10.07
C GLN A 220 -15.06 4.75 -9.41
N GLY A 221 -15.32 5.82 -10.19
CA GLY A 221 -16.02 7.04 -9.78
C GLY A 221 -17.41 7.12 -10.36
#